data_AF-A0A9W6DPL2-F1
#
_entry.id   AF-A0A9W6DPL2-F1
#
_cell.length_a   1.000
_cell.length_b   1.000
_cell.length_c   1.000
_cell.angle_alpha   90.00
_cell.angle_beta   90.00
_cell.angle_gamma   90.00
#
_symmetry.space_group_name_H-M   'P 1'
#
loop_
_entity.id
_entity.type
_entity.pdbx_description
1 polymer ?
#
loop_
_entity_poly.entity_id
_entity_poly.type
_entity_poly.pdbx_seq_one_letter_code
_entity_poly.pdbx_strand_id
1 'polypeptide(L)'
;MRLANASILAMLPATGLAACGIPYSGDQINGTLLRTVVLDMGSDAANITATQYDQYFKQGSALEGVKTVIAASEFYINLWAIPGTESAFQNTSQCLSDGYLVNQVAWLYYNTTTASWWGGYEAETEADSYNAATLSVVTNLVAGLEVRFWDTNGDGYTDVIDADYLEGVTVDTITQNANGTYSVYRGNIDVADKTRWEGTVFDSDLFNGSGPAIPANNFDTTIASGDVALFWYGPTGWAMKRAREVIGLFVGGADHTSYNIDGVVYEDAMRFSRNNLFISNRPGEFTDAQKFFQFTNDSAAGLNVSLWLVPVTNTTEYGAPVGMTSDSNSRTFLARAIAQAQAELANVTVSSSNGSNVPSTQEWVTQATYTQLDEAIARANLSLALANSSSFLLDYQVYLLYLTLNGSSNDIGAAFAGFTYTGFEKEEQLGTA
;
A
#
# COMPACT_ATOMS: atom_id res chain seq x y z
N MET A 1 20.46 -11.33 -20.43
CA MET A 1 20.45 -12.05 -19.14
C MET A 1 19.14 -11.65 -18.48
N ARG A 2 18.13 -12.52 -18.54
CA ARG A 2 16.81 -12.28 -17.95
C ARG A 2 16.96 -12.45 -16.45
N LEU A 3 16.72 -11.39 -15.68
CA LEU A 3 16.56 -11.49 -14.23
C LEU A 3 15.41 -12.45 -13.97
N ALA A 4 15.65 -13.40 -13.07
CA ALA A 4 14.69 -14.42 -12.70
C ALA A 4 13.36 -13.74 -12.33
N ASN A 5 12.29 -14.33 -12.84
CA ASN A 5 10.93 -14.00 -12.48
C ASN A 5 10.82 -13.96 -10.94
N ALA A 6 10.62 -12.77 -10.36
CA ALA A 6 10.05 -12.59 -9.02
C ALA A 6 8.54 -12.92 -9.04
N SER A 7 8.18 -13.98 -9.77
CA SER A 7 6.86 -14.56 -9.85
C SER A 7 6.92 -15.82 -9.01
N ILE A 8 5.93 -15.98 -8.12
CA ILE A 8 5.78 -17.04 -7.10
C ILE A 8 6.23 -16.60 -5.69
N LEU A 9 5.78 -15.43 -5.22
CA LEU A 9 4.96 -15.45 -4.01
C LEU A 9 3.51 -15.62 -4.48
N ALA A 10 3.16 -16.84 -4.88
CA ALA A 10 1.75 -17.20 -4.99
C ALA A 10 1.25 -17.31 -3.56
N MET A 11 0.74 -16.19 -3.03
CA MET A 11 0.11 -16.09 -1.72
C MET A 11 -1.13 -16.97 -1.72
N LEU A 12 -0.96 -18.24 -1.37
CA LEU A 12 -2.10 -19.08 -1.04
C LEU A 12 -2.65 -18.59 0.30
N PRO A 13 -3.96 -18.29 0.43
CA PRO A 13 -4.54 -18.03 1.74
C PRO A 13 -4.34 -19.28 2.60
N ALA A 14 -3.52 -19.16 3.64
CA ALA A 14 -3.24 -20.26 4.56
C ALA A 14 -4.55 -20.68 5.25
N THR A 15 -4.98 -21.91 4.99
CA THR A 15 -6.18 -22.49 5.59
C THR A 15 -5.85 -22.98 7.01
N GLY A 16 -5.89 -22.09 8.01
CA GLY A 16 -5.85 -22.50 9.42
C GLY A 16 -4.98 -21.59 10.29
N LEU A 17 -5.58 -21.08 11.37
CA LEU A 17 -5.02 -20.07 12.27
C LEU A 17 -3.90 -20.63 13.17
N ALA A 18 -2.68 -20.10 13.02
CA ALA A 18 -1.82 -19.48 14.03
C ALA A 18 -0.42 -19.30 13.41
N ALA A 19 0.19 -18.12 13.54
CA ALA A 19 1.61 -17.99 13.22
C ALA A 19 2.39 -18.98 14.09
N CYS A 20 3.40 -19.64 13.53
CA CYS A 20 4.20 -20.59 14.29
C CYS A 20 5.18 -19.96 15.29
N GLY A 21 5.06 -18.63 15.49
CA GLY A 21 5.74 -17.88 16.53
C GLY A 21 5.10 -18.07 17.91
N ILE A 22 5.87 -17.79 18.96
CA ILE A 22 5.33 -17.74 20.33
C ILE A 22 4.59 -16.39 20.46
N PRO A 23 3.29 -16.38 20.86
CA PRO A 23 2.59 -15.12 21.08
C PRO A 23 3.17 -14.44 22.30
N TYR A 24 3.32 -13.11 22.25
CA TYR A 24 3.63 -12.34 23.44
C TYR A 24 2.49 -12.52 24.47
N SER A 25 2.87 -12.67 25.74
CA SER A 25 1.90 -13.02 26.81
C SER A 25 0.96 -11.88 27.22
N GLY A 26 1.28 -10.64 26.83
CA GLY A 26 0.46 -9.46 27.05
C GLY A 26 -0.01 -8.81 25.75
N ASP A 27 -0.80 -7.75 25.88
CA ASP A 27 -1.32 -6.98 24.74
C ASP A 27 -0.31 -5.94 24.21
N GLN A 28 0.80 -5.73 24.91
CA GLN A 28 1.91 -4.84 24.54
C GLN A 28 3.19 -5.25 25.29
N ILE A 29 4.35 -4.90 24.77
CA ILE A 29 5.64 -5.16 25.44
C ILE A 29 5.70 -4.41 26.77
N ASN A 30 6.03 -5.12 27.85
CA ASN A 30 6.25 -4.55 29.18
C ASN A 30 7.75 -4.30 29.41
N GLY A 31 8.18 -3.04 29.28
CA GLY A 31 9.55 -2.63 29.50
C GLY A 31 9.73 -1.11 29.38
N THR A 32 10.97 -0.65 29.54
CA THR A 32 11.36 0.73 29.25
C THR A 32 11.65 0.85 27.76
N LEU A 33 10.90 1.70 27.05
CA LEU A 33 11.19 2.02 25.66
C LEU A 33 12.51 2.79 25.57
N LEU A 34 13.52 2.20 24.92
CA LEU A 34 14.82 2.83 24.72
C LEU A 34 14.85 3.69 23.47
N ARG A 35 14.24 3.19 22.37
CA ARG A 35 14.28 3.82 21.06
C ARG A 35 13.10 3.37 20.20
N THR A 36 12.59 4.28 19.39
CA THR A 36 11.78 3.98 18.21
C THR A 36 12.59 4.30 16.95
N VAL A 37 12.38 3.49 15.93
CA VAL A 37 12.98 3.67 14.61
C VAL A 37 11.84 3.63 13.61
N VAL A 38 11.52 4.76 13.00
CA VAL A 38 10.72 4.75 11.77
C VAL A 38 11.67 4.42 10.63
N LEU A 39 11.44 3.27 9.97
CA LEU A 39 12.31 2.82 8.89
C LEU A 39 12.27 3.84 7.74
N ASP A 40 13.45 4.33 7.33
CA ASP A 40 13.57 5.44 6.37
C ASP A 40 12.81 5.16 5.06
N MET A 41 12.15 6.20 4.57
CA MET A 41 11.23 6.25 3.45
C MET A 41 11.97 6.60 2.14
N GLY A 42 13.10 7.31 2.17
CA GLY A 42 13.71 7.90 0.96
C GLY A 42 15.12 7.43 0.55
N SER A 43 15.88 6.73 1.40
CA SER A 43 17.26 6.32 1.08
C SER A 43 17.65 5.00 1.74
N ASP A 44 18.70 4.33 1.23
CA ASP A 44 19.26 3.06 1.72
C ASP A 44 19.10 2.93 3.25
N ALA A 45 18.09 2.15 3.64
CA ALA A 45 17.37 2.29 4.89
C ALA A 45 18.26 2.45 6.13
N ALA A 46 17.83 3.29 7.06
CA ALA A 46 18.21 3.14 8.46
C ALA A 46 17.65 1.79 8.98
N ASN A 47 18.34 0.72 8.64
CA ASN A 47 18.05 -0.61 9.13
C ASN A 47 18.31 -0.61 10.64
N ILE A 48 17.51 -1.33 11.41
CA ILE A 48 17.69 -1.45 12.87
C ILE A 48 19.05 -2.05 13.28
N THR A 49 19.81 -2.57 12.31
CA THR A 49 21.18 -3.08 12.45
C THR A 49 22.27 -2.02 12.18
N ALA A 50 21.90 -0.78 11.84
CA ALA A 50 22.84 0.29 11.53
C ALA A 50 23.66 0.75 12.76
N THR A 51 24.91 1.18 12.52
CA THR A 51 25.88 1.52 13.57
C THR A 51 25.44 2.67 14.49
N GLN A 52 24.58 3.57 14.02
CA GLN A 52 24.00 4.62 14.85
C GLN A 52 23.16 4.09 16.03
N TYR A 53 22.77 2.82 15.97
CA TYR A 53 22.01 2.14 17.02
C TYR A 53 22.89 1.29 17.95
N ASP A 54 24.21 1.20 17.73
CA ASP A 54 25.12 0.35 18.53
C ASP A 54 25.01 0.62 20.04
N GLN A 55 24.75 1.87 20.43
CA GLN A 55 24.60 2.30 21.83
C GLN A 55 23.45 1.64 22.59
N TYR A 56 22.45 1.08 21.91
CA TYR A 56 21.30 0.42 22.54
C TYR A 56 21.55 -1.06 22.82
N PHE A 57 22.67 -1.63 22.36
CA PHE A 57 22.93 -3.06 22.44
C PHE A 57 24.20 -3.38 23.24
N LYS A 58 24.07 -4.31 24.20
CA LYS A 58 25.15 -4.74 25.09
C LYS A 58 26.34 -5.35 24.36
N GLN A 59 26.09 -5.88 23.16
CA GLN A 59 27.08 -6.50 22.28
C GLN A 59 28.02 -5.45 21.66
N GLY A 60 27.73 -4.16 21.79
CA GLY A 60 28.50 -3.07 21.18
C GLY A 60 28.29 -2.92 19.68
N SER A 61 27.34 -3.67 19.10
CA SER A 61 26.89 -3.54 17.72
C SER A 61 25.40 -3.85 17.61
N ALA A 62 24.66 -3.03 16.87
CA ALA A 62 23.25 -3.23 16.60
C ALA A 62 22.98 -4.52 15.81
N LEU A 63 23.84 -4.86 14.85
CA LEU A 63 23.73 -6.11 14.10
C LEU A 63 23.80 -7.34 15.02
N GLU A 64 24.80 -7.39 15.90
CA GLU A 64 24.97 -8.53 16.83
C GLU A 64 23.89 -8.52 17.93
N GLY A 65 23.45 -7.34 18.34
CA GLY A 65 22.32 -7.16 19.24
C GLY A 65 21.01 -7.71 18.67
N VAL A 66 20.63 -7.31 17.46
CA VAL A 66 19.43 -7.82 16.76
C VAL A 66 19.50 -9.33 16.59
N LYS A 67 20.64 -9.89 16.16
CA LYS A 67 20.82 -11.35 16.08
C LYS A 67 20.62 -12.04 17.43
N THR A 68 21.09 -11.44 18.52
CA THR A 68 20.92 -11.97 19.88
C THR A 68 19.44 -11.98 20.29
N VAL A 69 18.72 -10.89 20.02
CA VAL A 69 17.28 -10.78 20.29
C VAL A 69 16.48 -11.81 19.50
N ILE A 70 16.78 -11.98 18.20
CA ILE A 70 16.16 -13.03 17.36
C ILE A 70 16.45 -14.41 17.97
N ALA A 71 17.71 -14.72 18.29
CA ALA A 71 18.11 -16.02 18.83
C ALA A 71 17.42 -16.34 20.17
N ALA A 72 17.07 -15.32 20.96
CA ALA A 72 16.31 -15.45 22.19
C ALA A 72 14.79 -15.64 21.96
N SER A 73 14.30 -15.55 20.72
CA SER A 73 12.87 -15.46 20.37
C SER A 73 12.18 -14.22 20.96
N GLU A 74 12.92 -13.11 21.07
CA GLU A 74 12.46 -11.84 21.65
C GLU A 74 12.28 -10.75 20.57
N PHE A 75 12.26 -11.14 19.29
CA PHE A 75 11.89 -10.27 18.17
C PHE A 75 10.45 -10.56 17.76
N TYR A 76 9.57 -9.58 17.90
CA TYR A 76 8.13 -9.72 17.65
C TYR A 76 7.69 -8.91 16.43
N ILE A 77 6.89 -9.51 15.57
CA ILE A 77 6.11 -8.80 14.54
C ILE A 77 4.64 -9.04 14.84
N ASN A 78 3.86 -7.97 15.03
CA ASN A 78 2.46 -8.07 15.45
C ASN A 78 2.27 -8.97 16.69
N LEU A 79 3.22 -8.88 17.64
CA LEU A 79 3.29 -9.69 18.87
C LEU A 79 3.48 -11.21 18.66
N TRP A 80 3.93 -11.63 17.48
CA TRP A 80 4.37 -13.00 17.22
C TRP A 80 5.88 -13.08 17.14
N ALA A 81 6.50 -13.84 18.04
CA ALA A 81 7.95 -14.02 18.05
C ALA A 81 8.43 -14.74 16.78
N ILE A 82 9.47 -14.24 16.14
CA ILE A 82 10.24 -15.03 15.17
C ILE A 82 10.91 -16.16 15.97
N PRO A 83 10.77 -17.45 15.56
CA PRO A 83 11.42 -18.53 16.30
C PRO A 83 12.95 -18.32 16.33
N GLY A 84 13.56 -18.40 17.51
CA GLY A 84 14.98 -18.07 17.66
C GLY A 84 15.96 -19.14 17.17
N THR A 85 15.47 -20.34 16.85
CA THR A 85 16.31 -21.43 16.36
C THR A 85 15.63 -22.21 15.26
N GLU A 86 16.45 -22.77 14.35
CA GLU A 86 16.00 -23.68 13.30
C GLU A 86 15.22 -24.87 13.88
N SER A 87 15.67 -25.44 15.00
CA SER A 87 14.96 -26.54 15.65
C SER A 87 13.59 -26.11 16.19
N ALA A 88 13.44 -24.90 16.74
CA ALA A 88 12.14 -24.39 17.18
C ALA A 88 11.19 -24.19 15.99
N PHE A 89 11.72 -23.69 14.86
CA PHE A 89 10.98 -23.57 13.62
C PHE A 89 10.53 -24.95 13.09
N GLN A 90 11.45 -25.89 12.90
CA GLN A 90 11.15 -27.21 12.33
C GLN A 90 10.29 -28.10 13.24
N ASN A 91 10.40 -27.97 14.56
CA ASN A 91 9.57 -28.74 15.50
C ASN A 91 8.12 -28.28 15.54
N THR A 92 7.81 -27.12 14.97
CA THR A 92 6.45 -26.61 14.87
C THR A 92 5.89 -27.01 13.51
N SER A 93 5.02 -28.03 13.47
CA SER A 93 4.50 -28.57 12.21
C SER A 93 3.86 -27.50 11.32
N GLN A 94 3.27 -26.46 11.91
CA GLN A 94 2.71 -25.29 11.22
C GLN A 94 3.78 -24.44 10.52
N CYS A 95 4.97 -24.26 11.10
CA CYS A 95 6.08 -23.56 10.41
C CYS A 95 6.52 -24.32 9.15
N LEU A 96 6.45 -25.65 9.17
CA LEU A 96 6.86 -26.47 8.02
C LEU A 96 5.79 -26.54 6.93
N SER A 97 4.51 -26.43 7.28
CA SER A 97 3.41 -26.38 6.30
C SER A 97 3.23 -25.00 5.70
N ASP A 98 3.15 -23.98 6.56
CA ASP A 98 2.68 -22.65 6.20
C ASP A 98 3.78 -21.58 6.33
N GLY A 99 4.86 -21.86 7.05
CA GLY A 99 5.90 -20.90 7.37
C GLY A 99 5.63 -20.07 8.62
N TYR A 100 6.54 -19.15 8.93
CA TYR A 100 6.28 -18.04 9.83
C TYR A 100 5.41 -17.01 9.10
N LEU A 101 4.22 -16.78 9.64
CA LEU A 101 3.19 -15.95 9.02
C LEU A 101 3.14 -14.56 9.64
N VAL A 102 3.06 -13.53 8.82
CA VAL A 102 2.68 -12.17 9.20
C VAL A 102 1.43 -11.80 8.40
N ASN A 103 0.37 -11.35 9.09
CA ASN A 103 -0.96 -11.11 8.47
C ASN A 103 -1.48 -12.31 7.65
N GLN A 104 -1.18 -13.53 8.10
CA GLN A 104 -1.52 -14.80 7.43
C GLN A 104 -0.82 -15.03 6.08
N VAL A 105 0.24 -14.27 5.78
CA VAL A 105 1.12 -14.46 4.63
C VAL A 105 2.46 -15.00 5.11
N ALA A 106 3.01 -15.99 4.40
CA ALA A 106 4.32 -16.56 4.71
C ALA A 106 5.44 -15.54 4.45
N TRP A 107 6.20 -15.24 5.50
CA TRP A 107 7.36 -14.35 5.45
C TRP A 107 8.69 -15.10 5.57
N LEU A 108 8.63 -16.32 6.11
CA LEU A 108 9.74 -17.27 6.14
C LEU A 108 9.17 -18.67 6.03
N TYR A 109 9.58 -19.43 5.03
CA TYR A 109 9.19 -20.83 4.90
C TYR A 109 10.37 -21.71 4.53
N TYR A 110 10.16 -23.02 4.65
CA TYR A 110 11.16 -24.02 4.33
C TYR A 110 10.74 -24.82 3.10
N ASN A 111 11.49 -24.66 2.02
CA ASN A 111 11.30 -25.37 0.77
C ASN A 111 12.17 -26.63 0.71
N THR A 112 11.53 -27.76 0.93
CA THR A 112 12.18 -29.09 0.89
C THR A 112 12.82 -29.43 -0.46
N THR A 113 12.41 -28.78 -1.55
CA THR A 113 12.96 -29.03 -2.90
C THR A 113 14.31 -28.32 -3.07
N THR A 114 14.46 -27.10 -2.57
CA THR A 114 15.68 -26.28 -2.68
C THR A 114 16.66 -26.51 -1.52
N ALA A 115 16.21 -27.15 -0.43
CA ALA A 115 17.00 -27.50 0.75
C ALA A 115 18.35 -28.15 0.46
N SER A 116 18.41 -29.04 -0.53
CA SER A 116 19.64 -29.77 -0.85
C SER A 116 20.75 -28.91 -1.49
N TRP A 117 20.41 -27.73 -2.03
CA TRP A 117 21.33 -26.88 -2.80
C TRP A 117 21.57 -25.52 -2.15
N TRP A 118 20.60 -24.98 -1.41
CA TRP A 118 20.62 -23.62 -0.85
C TRP A 118 20.13 -23.54 0.60
N GLY A 119 20.15 -24.64 1.35
CA GLY A 119 19.67 -24.64 2.75
C GLY A 119 18.14 -24.62 2.90
N GLY A 120 17.40 -24.22 1.87
CA GLY A 120 15.95 -24.38 1.74
C GLY A 120 15.12 -23.32 2.45
N TYR A 121 15.74 -22.29 3.01
CA TYR A 121 15.04 -21.19 3.65
C TYR A 121 14.79 -20.06 2.67
N GLU A 122 13.54 -19.65 2.58
CA GLU A 122 13.09 -18.60 1.66
C GLU A 122 12.37 -17.52 2.48
N ALA A 123 12.91 -16.30 2.43
CA ALA A 123 12.30 -15.08 2.96
C ALA A 123 11.97 -14.13 1.77
N GLU A 124 12.29 -12.84 1.84
CA GLU A 124 12.22 -11.99 0.63
C GLU A 124 13.20 -12.47 -0.45
N THR A 125 14.36 -12.96 -0.03
CA THR A 125 15.34 -13.63 -0.90
C THR A 125 15.69 -15.01 -0.35
N GLU A 126 16.15 -15.90 -1.24
CA GLU A 126 16.71 -17.19 -0.84
C GLU A 126 17.86 -16.98 0.16
N ALA A 127 17.89 -17.77 1.23
CA ALA A 127 18.90 -17.71 2.27
C ALA A 127 19.53 -19.09 2.52
N ASP A 128 20.85 -19.13 2.64
CA ASP A 128 21.63 -20.37 2.79
C ASP A 128 21.52 -21.02 4.18
N SER A 129 20.91 -20.31 5.14
CA SER A 129 20.78 -20.73 6.53
C SER A 129 19.57 -20.09 7.19
N TYR A 130 19.05 -20.75 8.23
CA TYR A 130 17.94 -20.23 9.03
C TYR A 130 18.25 -18.84 9.62
N ASN A 131 19.45 -18.65 10.16
CA ASN A 131 19.86 -17.38 10.77
C ASN A 131 19.96 -16.25 9.74
N ALA A 132 20.40 -16.53 8.51
CA ALA A 132 20.38 -15.55 7.43
C ALA A 132 18.95 -15.21 7.01
N ALA A 133 18.07 -16.21 6.98
CA ALA A 133 16.66 -16.03 6.61
C ALA A 133 15.88 -15.20 7.65
N THR A 134 16.04 -15.49 8.94
CA THR A 134 15.40 -14.70 10.01
C THR A 134 15.96 -13.29 10.10
N LEU A 135 17.26 -13.10 9.88
CA LEU A 135 17.83 -11.76 9.75
C LEU A 135 17.23 -11.03 8.54
N SER A 136 17.08 -11.70 7.40
CA SER A 136 16.47 -11.12 6.20
C SER A 136 15.04 -10.65 6.44
N VAL A 137 14.21 -11.43 7.15
CA VAL A 137 12.86 -11.03 7.57
C VAL A 137 12.89 -9.69 8.30
N VAL A 138 13.81 -9.54 9.25
CA VAL A 138 13.91 -8.34 10.09
C VAL A 138 14.49 -7.14 9.34
N THR A 139 15.52 -7.38 8.51
CA THR A 139 16.20 -6.31 7.77
C THR A 139 15.39 -5.79 6.58
N ASN A 140 14.39 -6.54 6.15
CA ASN A 140 13.50 -6.21 5.03
C ASN A 140 12.08 -5.87 5.50
N LEU A 141 11.90 -5.53 6.78
CA LEU A 141 10.66 -4.91 7.23
C LEU A 141 10.38 -3.67 6.37
N VAL A 142 9.12 -3.54 5.94
CA VAL A 142 8.71 -2.50 5.00
C VAL A 142 8.99 -1.11 5.57
N ALA A 143 9.53 -0.23 4.73
CA ALA A 143 9.81 1.16 5.07
C ALA A 143 8.57 1.89 5.64
N GLY A 144 8.81 2.88 6.50
CA GLY A 144 7.80 3.71 7.15
C GLY A 144 6.96 2.99 8.23
N LEU A 145 7.31 1.75 8.58
CA LEU A 145 6.87 1.10 9.82
C LEU A 145 7.77 1.48 11.00
N GLU A 146 7.21 1.41 12.21
CA GLU A 146 7.93 1.64 13.46
C GLU A 146 8.47 0.32 14.03
N VAL A 147 9.77 0.31 14.35
CA VAL A 147 10.41 -0.72 15.15
C VAL A 147 10.82 -0.12 16.49
N ARG A 148 10.63 -0.85 17.59
CA ARG A 148 10.83 -0.35 18.95
C ARG A 148 11.79 -1.25 19.71
N PHE A 149 12.71 -0.64 20.45
CA PHE A 149 13.71 -1.31 21.29
C PHE A 149 13.32 -1.16 22.76
N TRP A 150 13.24 -2.28 23.48
CA TRP A 150 12.78 -2.32 24.86
C TRP A 150 13.82 -2.92 25.78
N ASP A 151 14.03 -2.27 26.92
CA ASP A 151 14.73 -2.82 28.07
C ASP A 151 13.69 -3.39 29.05
N THR A 152 13.68 -4.71 29.22
CA THR A 152 12.72 -5.42 30.06
C THR A 152 13.29 -5.81 31.42
N ASN A 153 14.61 -5.72 31.59
CA ASN A 153 15.31 -6.16 32.79
C ASN A 153 15.96 -5.02 33.59
N GLY A 154 16.01 -3.81 33.03
CA GLY A 154 16.52 -2.58 33.65
C GLY A 154 18.04 -2.38 33.52
N ASP A 155 18.74 -3.10 32.64
CA ASP A 155 20.20 -2.97 32.46
C ASP A 155 20.61 -1.88 31.46
N GLY A 156 19.63 -1.18 30.87
CA GLY A 156 19.83 -0.08 29.93
C GLY A 156 20.08 -0.52 28.49
N TYR A 157 19.95 -1.81 28.17
CA TYR A 157 20.12 -2.35 26.82
C TYR A 157 18.85 -3.03 26.31
N THR A 158 18.78 -3.18 24.99
CA THR A 158 17.66 -3.85 24.32
C THR A 158 17.63 -5.34 24.66
N ASP A 159 16.54 -5.78 25.28
CA ASP A 159 16.19 -7.18 25.47
C ASP A 159 15.20 -7.68 24.42
N VAL A 160 14.22 -6.82 24.09
CA VAL A 160 13.09 -7.13 23.21
C VAL A 160 13.03 -6.11 22.10
N ILE A 161 12.74 -6.58 20.89
CA ILE A 161 12.41 -5.73 19.75
C ILE A 161 11.01 -6.09 19.27
N ASP A 162 10.18 -5.09 19.01
CA ASP A 162 8.90 -5.33 18.36
C ASP A 162 8.62 -4.34 17.21
N ALA A 163 7.82 -4.81 16.26
CA ALA A 163 7.39 -4.06 15.10
C ALA A 163 5.91 -4.33 14.80
N ASP A 164 5.20 -3.30 14.37
CA ASP A 164 3.83 -3.43 13.87
C ASP A 164 3.89 -3.53 12.34
N TYR A 165 3.48 -4.67 11.77
CA TYR A 165 3.27 -4.80 10.33
C TYR A 165 1.79 -4.58 10.01
N LEU A 166 1.51 -3.39 9.49
CA LEU A 166 0.18 -2.85 9.25
C LEU A 166 -0.07 -2.74 7.75
N GLU A 167 -1.30 -3.02 7.31
CA GLU A 167 -1.71 -2.86 5.92
C GLU A 167 -2.89 -1.90 5.80
N GLY A 168 -2.89 -1.04 4.77
CA GLY A 168 -3.94 -0.06 4.53
C GLY A 168 -5.15 -0.62 3.81
N VAL A 169 -6.37 -0.25 4.22
CA VAL A 169 -7.62 -0.56 3.53
C VAL A 169 -8.53 0.66 3.47
N THR A 170 -9.21 0.87 2.34
CA THR A 170 -10.24 1.90 2.21
C THR A 170 -11.48 1.47 2.98
N VAL A 171 -12.17 2.41 3.62
CA VAL A 171 -13.38 2.11 4.39
C VAL A 171 -14.58 2.71 3.68
N ASP A 172 -15.36 1.87 2.98
CA ASP A 172 -16.63 2.30 2.41
C ASP A 172 -17.76 2.11 3.43
N THR A 173 -17.89 0.91 3.98
CA THR A 173 -18.96 0.57 4.92
C THR A 173 -18.40 -0.19 6.11
N ILE A 174 -18.88 0.14 7.31
CA ILE A 174 -18.62 -0.60 8.54
C ILE A 174 -19.90 -1.28 8.99
N THR A 175 -19.84 -2.58 9.24
CA THR A 175 -20.95 -3.37 9.74
C THR A 175 -20.65 -3.85 11.15
N GLN A 176 -21.47 -3.47 12.13
CA GLN A 176 -21.48 -4.14 13.44
C GLN A 176 -22.32 -5.41 13.33
N ASN A 177 -21.66 -6.56 13.47
CA ASN A 177 -22.28 -7.87 13.37
C ASN A 177 -23.09 -8.21 14.63
N ALA A 178 -24.08 -9.10 14.50
CA ALA A 178 -24.94 -9.51 15.61
C ALA A 178 -24.18 -10.16 16.78
N ASN A 179 -22.98 -10.71 16.53
CA ASN A 179 -22.09 -11.29 17.55
C ASN A 179 -21.19 -10.24 18.24
N GLY A 180 -21.37 -8.95 17.96
CA GLY A 180 -20.59 -7.86 18.55
C GLY A 180 -19.24 -7.58 17.87
N THR A 181 -18.90 -8.30 16.79
CA THR A 181 -17.70 -8.00 15.97
C THR A 181 -17.98 -6.91 14.94
N TYR A 182 -16.93 -6.37 14.34
CA TYR A 182 -16.99 -5.40 13.25
C TYR A 182 -16.44 -6.01 11.96
N SER A 183 -17.05 -5.65 10.85
CA SER A 183 -16.63 -6.03 9.50
C SER A 183 -16.50 -4.77 8.67
N VAL A 184 -15.41 -4.66 7.92
CA VAL A 184 -15.19 -3.55 6.99
C VAL A 184 -15.38 -4.02 5.57
N TYR A 185 -16.11 -3.22 4.82
CA TYR A 185 -16.23 -3.33 3.39
C TYR A 185 -15.50 -2.17 2.74
N ARG A 186 -14.64 -2.49 1.78
CA ARG A 186 -13.79 -1.49 1.12
C ARG A 186 -14.42 -0.79 -0.10
N GLY A 187 -15.59 -1.26 -0.56
CA GLY A 187 -16.28 -0.79 -1.76
C GLY A 187 -16.15 -1.74 -2.97
N ASN A 188 -17.10 -1.69 -3.92
CA ASN A 188 -17.07 -2.47 -5.18
C ASN A 188 -16.72 -1.60 -6.39
N ILE A 189 -15.53 -1.02 -6.41
CA ILE A 189 -15.09 -0.33 -7.62
C ILE A 189 -14.46 -1.34 -8.61
N ASP A 190 -14.06 -2.51 -8.10
CA ASP A 190 -13.19 -3.43 -8.83
C ASP A 190 -13.88 -4.49 -9.70
N VAL A 191 -15.20 -4.71 -9.59
CA VAL A 191 -15.82 -5.86 -10.27
C VAL A 191 -17.07 -5.50 -11.06
N ALA A 192 -17.91 -4.57 -10.61
CA ALA A 192 -19.20 -4.32 -11.25
C ALA A 192 -19.10 -3.51 -12.56
N ASP A 193 -18.07 -2.66 -12.71
CA ASP A 193 -18.07 -1.58 -13.72
C ASP A 193 -16.78 -1.48 -14.56
N LYS A 194 -15.91 -2.49 -14.52
CA LYS A 194 -14.64 -2.47 -15.27
C LYS A 194 -14.83 -2.66 -16.76
N THR A 195 -14.16 -1.81 -17.54
CA THR A 195 -13.98 -2.03 -18.99
C THR A 195 -12.84 -3.00 -19.26
N ARG A 196 -12.72 -3.48 -20.50
CA ARG A 196 -11.63 -4.37 -20.94
C ARG A 196 -10.21 -3.77 -20.85
N TRP A 197 -10.11 -2.47 -20.65
CA TRP A 197 -8.85 -1.72 -20.60
C TRP A 197 -8.32 -1.55 -19.18
N GLU A 198 -9.21 -1.72 -18.20
CA GLU A 198 -8.89 -1.60 -16.79
C GLU A 198 -8.16 -2.85 -16.31
N GLY A 199 -7.27 -2.65 -15.35
CA GLY A 199 -6.50 -3.73 -14.76
C GLY A 199 -7.37 -4.82 -14.16
N THR A 200 -6.81 -6.03 -14.07
CA THR A 200 -7.46 -7.19 -13.46
C THR A 200 -6.65 -7.76 -12.30
N VAL A 201 -5.42 -7.29 -12.08
CA VAL A 201 -4.56 -7.71 -10.98
C VAL A 201 -4.91 -6.85 -9.76
N PHE A 202 -5.70 -7.43 -8.87
CA PHE A 202 -6.04 -6.87 -7.57
C PHE A 202 -5.93 -8.00 -6.55
N ASP A 203 -4.86 -8.05 -5.77
CA ASP A 203 -4.61 -9.21 -4.87
C ASP A 203 -5.29 -9.10 -3.49
N SER A 204 -6.29 -8.23 -3.32
CA SER A 204 -6.99 -8.07 -2.04
C SER A 204 -8.17 -9.02 -1.93
N ASP A 205 -7.89 -10.29 -1.72
CA ASP A 205 -8.94 -11.27 -1.44
C ASP A 205 -9.56 -11.04 -0.06
N LEU A 206 -8.79 -10.50 0.90
CA LEU A 206 -9.21 -10.42 2.31
C LEU A 206 -10.46 -9.55 2.52
N PHE A 207 -10.62 -8.48 1.74
CA PHE A 207 -11.75 -7.54 1.81
C PHE A 207 -12.64 -7.59 0.56
N ASN A 208 -12.58 -8.68 -0.22
CA ASN A 208 -13.51 -8.94 -1.31
C ASN A 208 -14.88 -9.36 -0.73
N GLY A 209 -15.66 -8.37 -0.27
CA GLY A 209 -16.89 -8.58 0.50
C GLY A 209 -16.74 -8.15 1.96
N SER A 210 -17.41 -8.82 2.89
CA SER A 210 -17.55 -8.35 4.29
C SER A 210 -16.27 -8.38 5.16
N GLY A 211 -15.09 -8.56 4.57
CA GLY A 211 -13.82 -8.61 5.29
C GLY A 211 -13.76 -9.70 6.38
N PRO A 212 -12.65 -9.76 7.16
CA PRO A 212 -12.62 -10.53 8.39
C PRO A 212 -13.53 -9.92 9.45
N ALA A 213 -14.08 -10.76 10.34
CA ALA A 213 -14.77 -10.31 11.54
C ALA A 213 -13.75 -9.93 12.62
N ILE A 214 -13.77 -8.67 13.05
CA ILE A 214 -12.82 -8.06 13.98
C ILE A 214 -13.48 -7.94 15.37
N PRO A 215 -12.90 -8.51 16.44
CA PRO A 215 -13.41 -8.33 17.79
C PRO A 215 -13.54 -6.86 18.20
N ALA A 216 -14.57 -6.49 18.97
CA ALA A 216 -14.81 -5.10 19.37
C ALA A 216 -13.65 -4.45 20.13
N ASN A 217 -12.93 -5.22 20.95
CA ASN A 217 -11.75 -4.77 21.68
C ASN A 217 -10.52 -4.54 20.78
N ASN A 218 -10.56 -5.04 19.55
CA ASN A 218 -9.51 -4.92 18.54
C ASN A 218 -9.89 -3.95 17.42
N PHE A 219 -11.04 -3.27 17.52
CA PHE A 219 -11.56 -2.38 16.49
C PHE A 219 -11.63 -0.94 17.01
N ASP A 220 -10.96 -0.02 16.31
CA ASP A 220 -11.07 1.41 16.55
C ASP A 220 -12.43 1.95 16.05
N THR A 221 -13.31 2.29 16.98
CA THR A 221 -14.66 2.79 16.68
C THR A 221 -14.68 4.22 16.16
N THR A 222 -13.52 4.88 16.05
CA THR A 222 -13.41 6.19 15.39
C THR A 222 -13.28 6.10 13.87
N ILE A 223 -13.04 4.91 13.33
CA ILE A 223 -13.03 4.67 11.88
C ILE A 223 -14.42 4.97 11.32
N ALA A 224 -14.46 5.72 10.22
CA ALA A 224 -15.65 6.10 9.49
C ALA A 224 -15.54 5.78 7.99
N SER A 225 -16.68 5.82 7.29
CA SER A 225 -16.71 5.77 5.83
C SER A 225 -15.93 6.94 5.24
N GLY A 226 -15.08 6.68 4.25
CA GLY A 226 -14.16 7.64 3.65
C GLY A 226 -12.74 7.61 4.23
N ASP A 227 -12.54 6.95 5.37
CA ASP A 227 -11.22 6.81 5.98
C ASP A 227 -10.35 5.77 5.25
N VAL A 228 -9.04 5.89 5.46
CA VAL A 228 -8.11 4.76 5.34
C VAL A 228 -7.90 4.18 6.75
N ALA A 229 -8.12 2.88 6.89
CA ALA A 229 -7.82 2.12 8.11
C ALA A 229 -6.58 1.25 7.92
N LEU A 230 -5.99 0.85 9.04
CA LEU A 230 -4.86 -0.06 9.11
C LEU A 230 -5.29 -1.34 9.80
N PHE A 231 -4.99 -2.50 9.22
CA PHE A 231 -5.32 -3.79 9.81
C PHE A 231 -4.09 -4.68 9.95
N TRP A 232 -4.17 -5.61 10.90
CA TRP A 232 -3.14 -6.61 11.16
C TRP A 232 -3.71 -7.82 11.90
N TYR A 233 -2.99 -8.95 11.85
CA TYR A 233 -3.33 -10.16 12.58
C TYR A 233 -2.35 -10.38 13.74
N GLY A 234 -2.86 -10.35 14.97
CA GLY A 234 -2.10 -10.61 16.19
C GLY A 234 -2.61 -11.84 16.98
N PRO A 235 -2.06 -12.09 18.19
CA PRO A 235 -2.47 -13.19 19.06
C PRO A 235 -3.96 -13.19 19.43
N THR A 236 -4.59 -12.01 19.49
CA THR A 236 -6.02 -11.84 19.79
C THR A 236 -6.91 -11.87 18.54
N GLY A 237 -6.34 -12.15 17.37
CA GLY A 237 -7.03 -12.19 16.08
C GLY A 237 -6.76 -10.95 15.22
N TRP A 238 -7.66 -10.70 14.26
CA TRP A 238 -7.61 -9.48 13.46
C TRP A 238 -7.85 -8.26 14.33
N ALA A 239 -7.16 -7.17 14.00
CA ALA A 239 -7.30 -5.87 14.62
C ALA A 239 -7.25 -4.77 13.56
N MET A 240 -7.84 -3.64 13.89
CA MET A 240 -7.91 -2.50 12.98
C MET A 240 -7.94 -1.17 13.73
N LYS A 241 -7.19 -0.19 13.21
CA LYS A 241 -7.11 1.18 13.73
C LYS A 241 -7.25 2.20 12.61
N ARG A 242 -7.73 3.40 12.91
CA ARG A 242 -7.75 4.50 11.93
C ARG A 242 -6.32 4.89 11.58
N ALA A 243 -6.01 5.08 10.30
CA ALA A 243 -4.75 5.72 9.91
C ALA A 243 -4.76 7.19 10.38
N ARG A 244 -3.58 7.77 10.60
CA ARG A 244 -3.47 9.18 10.99
C ARG A 244 -3.74 10.05 9.78
N GLU A 245 -4.79 10.85 9.85
CA GLU A 245 -5.13 11.80 8.80
C GLU A 245 -4.29 13.09 8.89
N VAL A 246 -3.75 13.53 7.76
CA VAL A 246 -3.19 14.86 7.54
C VAL A 246 -4.02 15.52 6.43
N ILE A 247 -4.78 16.54 6.79
CA ILE A 247 -5.59 17.32 5.85
C ILE A 247 -4.82 18.59 5.50
N GLY A 248 -4.70 18.88 4.21
CA GLY A 248 -4.12 20.13 3.76
C GLY A 248 -4.16 20.29 2.24
N LEU A 249 -3.76 21.46 1.77
CA LEU A 249 -3.66 21.77 0.36
C LEU A 249 -2.64 20.86 -0.31
N PHE A 250 -3.04 20.17 -1.38
CA PHE A 250 -2.10 19.41 -2.19
C PHE A 250 -1.20 20.36 -2.99
N VAL A 251 0.07 20.43 -2.62
CA VAL A 251 1.06 21.27 -3.30
C VAL A 251 1.68 20.53 -4.47
N GLY A 252 2.00 19.24 -4.30
CA GLY A 252 2.58 18.39 -5.33
C GLY A 252 3.26 17.16 -4.73
N GLY A 253 4.00 16.43 -5.57
CA GLY A 253 4.72 15.24 -5.16
C GLY A 253 5.27 14.47 -6.36
N ALA A 254 5.89 13.34 -6.09
CA ALA A 254 6.26 12.37 -7.10
C ALA A 254 6.19 10.95 -6.53
N ASP A 255 5.72 10.03 -7.37
CA ASP A 255 5.70 8.61 -7.06
C ASP A 255 7.09 8.13 -6.62
N HIS A 256 7.12 7.26 -5.62
CA HIS A 256 8.34 6.68 -5.03
C HIS A 256 9.36 7.70 -4.52
N THR A 257 8.92 8.92 -4.18
CA THR A 257 9.80 9.95 -3.61
C THR A 257 9.15 10.65 -2.42
N SER A 258 8.21 11.58 -2.65
CA SER A 258 7.57 12.33 -1.56
C SER A 258 6.26 13.03 -1.96
N TYR A 259 5.50 13.45 -0.96
CA TYR A 259 4.22 14.15 -1.08
C TYR A 259 4.23 15.43 -0.25
N ASN A 260 3.79 16.55 -0.83
CA ASN A 260 3.78 17.86 -0.19
C ASN A 260 2.35 18.32 0.11
N ILE A 261 2.02 18.39 1.40
CA ILE A 261 0.72 18.79 1.93
C ILE A 261 0.91 20.04 2.78
N ASP A 262 0.28 21.15 2.42
CA ASP A 262 0.42 22.45 3.12
C ASP A 262 1.87 22.92 3.32
N GLY A 263 2.77 22.57 2.39
CA GLY A 263 4.19 22.92 2.48
C GLY A 263 5.04 21.95 3.32
N VAL A 264 4.43 20.93 3.90
CA VAL A 264 5.13 19.85 4.63
C VAL A 264 5.38 18.68 3.69
N VAL A 265 6.63 18.23 3.63
CA VAL A 265 7.05 17.09 2.79
C VAL A 265 7.01 15.80 3.62
N TYR A 266 6.34 14.79 3.06
CA TYR A 266 6.24 13.44 3.57
C TYR A 266 6.93 12.50 2.58
N GLU A 267 8.04 11.91 2.97
CA GLU A 267 8.74 10.92 2.13
C GLU A 267 7.84 9.69 1.89
N ASP A 268 7.90 9.11 0.70
CA ASP A 268 7.11 7.93 0.34
C ASP A 268 7.66 6.67 0.99
N ALA A 269 6.79 5.80 1.49
CA ALA A 269 7.19 4.49 1.95
C ALA A 269 6.95 3.47 0.83
N MET A 270 7.95 3.33 -0.07
CA MET A 270 7.88 2.37 -1.15
C MET A 270 7.45 0.99 -0.61
N ARG A 271 6.44 0.38 -1.24
CA ARG A 271 5.89 -0.96 -0.96
C ARG A 271 4.94 -1.09 0.25
N PHE A 272 4.62 0.00 0.97
CA PHE A 272 3.65 -0.07 2.08
C PHE A 272 2.20 -0.25 1.61
N SER A 273 1.77 0.52 0.60
CA SER A 273 0.40 0.54 0.11
C SER A 273 0.14 -0.51 -0.97
N ARG A 274 0.07 -1.80 -0.62
CA ARG A 274 -0.24 -2.86 -1.60
C ARG A 274 -1.63 -3.47 -1.40
N ASN A 275 -2.32 -3.61 -2.53
CA ASN A 275 -3.50 -4.44 -2.81
C ASN A 275 -4.84 -4.08 -2.14
N ASN A 276 -4.89 -3.63 -0.89
CA ASN A 276 -6.16 -3.37 -0.19
C ASN A 276 -6.74 -1.95 -0.39
N LEU A 277 -5.96 -1.02 -0.94
CA LEU A 277 -6.44 0.28 -1.44
C LEU A 277 -6.78 0.21 -2.93
N PHE A 278 -7.81 0.97 -3.35
CA PHE A 278 -7.98 1.26 -4.77
C PHE A 278 -6.72 1.92 -5.32
N ILE A 279 -6.33 1.53 -6.52
CA ILE A 279 -5.11 2.05 -7.15
C ILE A 279 -5.11 3.57 -7.23
N SER A 280 -6.28 4.18 -7.48
CA SER A 280 -6.48 5.63 -7.50
C SER A 280 -6.17 6.35 -6.18
N ASN A 281 -6.13 5.62 -5.06
CA ASN A 281 -5.88 6.17 -3.73
C ASN A 281 -4.52 5.75 -3.17
N ARG A 282 -3.70 5.05 -3.95
CA ARG A 282 -2.28 4.89 -3.64
C ARG A 282 -1.58 6.23 -3.83
N PRO A 283 -0.67 6.63 -2.93
CA PRO A 283 -0.13 7.99 -2.96
C PRO A 283 0.55 8.38 -4.29
N GLY A 284 1.27 7.46 -4.93
CA GLY A 284 1.90 7.67 -6.24
C GLY A 284 0.89 7.93 -7.37
N GLU A 285 0.00 6.97 -7.60
CA GLU A 285 -1.02 7.05 -8.67
C GLU A 285 -2.02 8.19 -8.45
N PHE A 286 -2.39 8.49 -7.19
CA PHE A 286 -3.19 9.66 -6.85
C PHE A 286 -2.44 10.95 -7.26
N THR A 287 -1.17 11.08 -6.86
CA THR A 287 -0.32 12.24 -7.16
C THR A 287 -0.19 12.48 -8.66
N ASP A 288 0.02 11.43 -9.45
CA ASP A 288 0.17 11.54 -10.90
C ASP A 288 -1.11 12.03 -11.58
N ALA A 289 -2.28 11.51 -11.19
CA ALA A 289 -3.55 12.02 -11.68
C ALA A 289 -3.78 13.49 -11.30
N GLN A 290 -3.51 13.87 -10.04
CA GLN A 290 -3.67 15.26 -9.63
C GLN A 290 -2.76 16.21 -10.41
N LYS A 291 -1.51 15.80 -10.69
CA LYS A 291 -0.55 16.59 -11.47
C LYS A 291 -0.96 16.73 -12.93
N PHE A 292 -1.46 15.65 -13.53
CA PHE A 292 -1.93 15.66 -14.91
C PHE A 292 -3.05 16.69 -15.12
N PHE A 293 -4.03 16.73 -14.22
CA PHE A 293 -5.10 17.72 -14.25
C PHE A 293 -4.74 19.07 -13.61
N GLN A 294 -3.46 19.27 -13.27
CA GLN A 294 -2.94 20.51 -12.68
C GLN A 294 -3.66 20.94 -11.39
N PHE A 295 -4.10 19.97 -10.57
CA PHE A 295 -4.73 20.23 -9.28
C PHE A 295 -3.71 20.45 -8.15
N THR A 296 -2.68 21.23 -8.43
CA THR A 296 -1.57 21.54 -7.52
C THR A 296 -1.57 23.03 -7.12
N ASN A 297 -0.81 23.41 -6.09
CA ASN A 297 -0.76 24.81 -5.66
C ASN A 297 -0.04 25.73 -6.66
N ASP A 298 0.86 25.20 -7.50
CA ASP A 298 1.54 25.97 -8.55
C ASP A 298 0.59 26.54 -9.62
N SER A 299 -0.67 26.09 -9.65
CA SER A 299 -1.72 26.53 -10.58
C SER A 299 -2.86 27.34 -9.94
N ALA A 300 -2.77 27.69 -8.64
CA ALA A 300 -3.88 28.27 -7.85
C ALA A 300 -5.18 27.40 -7.82
N ALA A 301 -5.09 26.13 -8.22
CA ALA A 301 -6.22 25.21 -8.33
C ALA A 301 -6.19 24.06 -7.33
N GLY A 302 -5.11 23.91 -6.55
CA GLY A 302 -5.01 22.90 -5.49
C GLY A 302 -6.22 22.91 -4.55
N LEU A 303 -6.67 21.73 -4.16
CA LEU A 303 -7.71 21.54 -3.15
C LEU A 303 -7.13 20.76 -1.99
N ASN A 304 -7.84 20.79 -0.85
CA ASN A 304 -7.44 19.98 0.27
C ASN A 304 -7.61 18.49 -0.06
N VAL A 305 -6.63 17.71 0.33
CA VAL A 305 -6.63 16.25 0.30
C VAL A 305 -6.32 15.72 1.69
N SER A 306 -6.67 14.47 1.94
CA SER A 306 -6.26 13.74 3.13
C SER A 306 -5.12 12.80 2.76
N LEU A 307 -3.95 13.03 3.34
CA LEU A 307 -2.84 12.09 3.36
C LEU A 307 -2.97 11.22 4.61
N TRP A 308 -3.02 9.90 4.43
CA TRP A 308 -3.20 8.93 5.51
C TRP A 308 -1.86 8.31 5.86
N LEU A 309 -1.44 8.43 7.12
CA LEU A 309 -0.15 7.99 7.61
C LEU A 309 -0.27 6.84 8.60
N VAL A 310 0.74 5.98 8.65
CA VAL A 310 0.90 5.04 9.77
C VAL A 310 1.13 5.83 11.06
N PRO A 311 0.32 5.59 12.12
CA PRO A 311 0.60 6.17 13.43
C PRO A 311 1.90 5.59 14.00
N VAL A 312 2.76 6.47 14.50
CA VAL A 312 4.03 6.11 15.16
C VAL A 312 4.02 6.65 16.59
N THR A 313 4.74 5.96 17.49
CA THR A 313 4.84 6.34 18.90
C THR A 313 5.67 7.62 19.06
N ASN A 314 6.70 7.81 18.22
CA ASN A 314 7.50 9.03 18.21
C ASN A 314 6.87 10.15 17.38
N THR A 315 6.35 11.17 18.06
CA THR A 315 5.69 12.32 17.41
C THR A 315 6.60 13.27 16.63
N THR A 316 7.93 13.12 16.71
CA THR A 316 8.87 13.95 15.92
C THR A 316 9.10 13.41 14.51
N GLU A 317 8.68 12.18 14.23
CA GLU A 317 8.77 11.52 12.94
C GLU A 317 7.35 11.23 12.42
N TYR A 318 7.24 10.94 11.12
CA TYR A 318 5.99 10.55 10.48
C TYR A 318 6.12 9.12 10.00
N GLY A 319 5.10 8.28 10.22
CA GLY A 319 5.04 6.96 9.60
C GLY A 319 4.75 7.04 8.11
N ALA A 320 4.80 5.88 7.45
CA ALA A 320 4.53 5.72 6.03
C ALA A 320 3.26 6.43 5.55
N PRO A 321 3.30 7.17 4.44
CA PRO A 321 2.15 7.38 3.57
C PRO A 321 1.52 6.04 3.19
N VAL A 322 0.23 5.91 3.50
CA VAL A 322 -0.54 4.70 3.24
C VAL A 322 -1.47 4.90 2.08
N GLY A 323 -2.16 6.04 2.05
CA GLY A 323 -3.11 6.37 1.00
C GLY A 323 -3.35 7.87 0.93
N MET A 324 -3.94 8.28 -0.18
CA MET A 324 -4.40 9.66 -0.39
C MET A 324 -5.85 9.63 -0.86
N THR A 325 -6.66 10.51 -0.30
CA THR A 325 -8.06 10.69 -0.70
C THR A 325 -8.35 12.16 -0.91
N SER A 326 -9.24 12.47 -1.84
CA SER A 326 -9.73 13.84 -1.98
C SER A 326 -10.87 14.18 -1.02
N ASP A 327 -11.41 13.17 -0.33
CA ASP A 327 -12.46 13.25 0.68
C ASP A 327 -13.62 14.19 0.24
N SER A 328 -13.89 15.25 0.98
CA SER A 328 -14.96 16.23 0.72
C SER A 328 -14.80 16.99 -0.60
N ASN A 329 -13.60 17.04 -1.18
CA ASN A 329 -13.32 17.70 -2.46
C ASN A 329 -13.46 16.77 -3.67
N SER A 330 -13.67 15.47 -3.48
CA SER A 330 -13.77 14.45 -4.55
C SER A 330 -14.67 14.83 -5.73
N ARG A 331 -15.86 15.37 -5.44
CA ARG A 331 -16.78 15.85 -6.48
C ARG A 331 -16.22 17.02 -7.29
N THR A 332 -15.51 17.94 -6.63
CA THR A 332 -14.89 19.10 -7.28
C THR A 332 -13.74 18.67 -8.18
N PHE A 333 -12.89 17.75 -7.70
CA PHE A 333 -11.82 17.14 -8.51
C PHE A 333 -12.40 16.46 -9.76
N LEU A 334 -13.40 15.60 -9.58
CA LEU A 334 -14.03 14.90 -10.69
C LEU A 334 -14.69 15.85 -11.69
N ALA A 335 -15.42 16.86 -11.22
CA ALA A 335 -16.05 17.85 -12.10
C ALA A 335 -15.02 18.60 -12.97
N ARG A 336 -13.87 18.95 -12.39
CA ARG A 336 -12.79 19.62 -13.15
C ARG A 336 -12.10 18.67 -14.14
N ALA A 337 -11.85 17.42 -13.74
CA ALA A 337 -11.27 16.41 -14.62
C ALA A 337 -12.18 16.12 -15.82
N ILE A 338 -13.50 16.01 -15.59
CA ILE A 338 -14.51 15.89 -16.65
C ILE A 338 -14.47 17.10 -17.58
N ALA A 339 -14.42 18.32 -17.04
CA ALA A 339 -14.41 19.53 -17.86
C ALA A 339 -13.16 19.60 -18.77
N GLN A 340 -11.99 19.21 -18.25
CA GLN A 340 -10.77 19.13 -19.06
C GLN A 340 -10.90 18.05 -20.14
N ALA A 341 -11.32 16.84 -19.78
CA ALA A 341 -11.53 15.75 -20.75
C ALA A 341 -12.53 16.11 -21.86
N GLN A 342 -13.61 16.82 -21.51
CA GLN A 342 -14.60 17.32 -22.47
C GLN A 342 -14.02 18.40 -23.39
N ALA A 343 -13.14 19.26 -22.87
CA ALA A 343 -12.46 20.28 -23.67
C ALA A 343 -11.51 19.65 -24.69
N GLU A 344 -10.73 18.64 -24.29
CA GLU A 344 -9.86 17.89 -25.22
C GLU A 344 -10.68 17.20 -26.32
N LEU A 345 -11.73 16.48 -25.93
CA LEU A 345 -12.61 15.79 -26.88
C LEU A 345 -13.25 16.75 -27.90
N ALA A 346 -13.56 17.99 -27.50
CA ALA A 346 -14.17 19.00 -28.37
C ALA A 346 -13.19 19.66 -29.35
N ASN A 347 -11.87 19.58 -29.09
CA ASN A 347 -10.85 20.22 -29.92
C ASN A 347 -10.37 19.35 -31.09
N VAL A 348 -10.67 18.06 -31.09
CA VAL A 348 -10.26 17.13 -32.14
C VAL A 348 -11.36 16.87 -33.17
N THR A 349 -10.94 16.57 -34.40
CA THR A 349 -11.83 16.06 -35.44
C THR A 349 -11.79 14.53 -35.49
N VAL A 350 -12.94 13.87 -35.60
CA VAL A 350 -12.95 12.42 -35.89
C VAL A 350 -12.67 12.21 -37.38
N SER A 351 -11.59 11.48 -37.69
CA SER A 351 -11.26 11.10 -39.07
C SER A 351 -11.55 9.63 -39.34
N SER A 352 -12.17 9.37 -40.50
CA SER A 352 -12.34 8.03 -41.05
C SER A 352 -11.29 7.67 -42.11
N SER A 353 -10.34 8.57 -42.39
CA SER A 353 -9.37 8.44 -43.49
C SER A 353 -7.94 8.80 -43.08
N ASN A 354 -7.61 8.49 -41.82
CA ASN A 354 -6.29 8.71 -41.21
C ASN A 354 -5.76 10.14 -41.45
N GLY A 355 -6.62 11.15 -41.22
CA GLY A 355 -6.26 12.57 -41.31
C GLY A 355 -6.24 13.17 -42.71
N SER A 356 -6.41 12.39 -43.78
CA SER A 356 -6.39 12.92 -45.15
C SER A 356 -7.61 13.79 -45.50
N ASN A 357 -8.67 13.73 -44.68
CA ASN A 357 -9.84 14.59 -44.77
C ASN A 357 -9.85 15.75 -43.74
N VAL A 358 -8.77 15.93 -42.99
CA VAL A 358 -8.65 16.95 -41.94
C VAL A 358 -7.56 17.95 -42.32
N PRO A 359 -7.80 19.26 -42.21
CA PRO A 359 -6.77 20.28 -42.48
C PRO A 359 -5.51 20.08 -41.63
N SER A 360 -4.34 20.37 -42.19
CA SER A 360 -3.05 20.27 -41.48
C SER A 360 -2.88 21.18 -40.27
N THR A 361 -3.82 22.08 -40.02
CA THR A 361 -3.88 22.95 -38.83
C THR A 361 -4.86 22.45 -37.76
N GLN A 362 -5.48 21.28 -37.95
CA GLN A 362 -6.44 20.70 -37.02
C GLN A 362 -5.96 19.31 -36.59
N GLU A 363 -6.17 19.02 -35.31
CA GLU A 363 -5.91 17.71 -34.74
C GLU A 363 -7.07 16.76 -35.01
N TRP A 364 -6.76 15.48 -35.14
CA TRP A 364 -7.73 14.43 -35.35
C TRP A 364 -7.36 13.16 -34.58
N VAL A 365 -8.40 12.37 -34.33
CA VAL A 365 -8.30 11.02 -33.76
C VAL A 365 -9.18 10.05 -34.52
N THR A 366 -8.95 8.74 -34.33
CA THR A 366 -9.85 7.70 -34.86
C THR A 366 -11.18 7.70 -34.11
N GLN A 367 -12.23 7.15 -34.73
CA GLN A 367 -13.52 6.95 -34.06
C GLN A 367 -13.39 6.08 -32.79
N ALA A 368 -12.50 5.08 -32.81
CA ALA A 368 -12.31 4.20 -31.65
C ALA A 368 -11.70 4.95 -30.46
N THR A 369 -10.70 5.80 -30.71
CA THR A 369 -10.06 6.67 -29.71
C THR A 369 -11.06 7.67 -29.15
N TYR A 370 -11.85 8.33 -30.01
CA TYR A 370 -12.91 9.25 -29.59
C TYR A 370 -13.92 8.56 -28.68
N THR A 371 -14.43 7.40 -29.10
CA THR A 371 -15.45 6.66 -28.32
C THR A 371 -14.91 6.21 -26.97
N GLN A 372 -13.63 5.82 -26.86
CA GLN A 372 -13.04 5.43 -25.57
C GLN A 372 -13.06 6.59 -24.57
N LEU A 373 -12.70 7.80 -24.98
CA LEU A 373 -12.72 8.98 -24.11
C LEU A 373 -14.17 9.42 -23.80
N ASP A 374 -15.05 9.43 -24.81
CA ASP A 374 -16.46 9.79 -24.63
C ASP A 374 -17.18 8.86 -23.63
N GLU A 375 -16.96 7.55 -23.71
CA GLU A 375 -17.49 6.57 -22.76
C GLU A 375 -16.94 6.78 -21.34
N ALA A 376 -15.65 7.10 -21.20
CA ALA A 376 -15.03 7.40 -19.90
C ALA A 376 -15.64 8.67 -19.27
N ILE A 377 -15.84 9.73 -20.06
CA ILE A 377 -16.52 10.97 -19.64
C ILE A 377 -17.96 10.69 -19.24
N ALA A 378 -18.70 9.87 -19.99
CA ALA A 378 -20.08 9.53 -19.67
C ALA A 378 -20.20 8.80 -18.32
N ARG A 379 -19.30 7.84 -18.06
CA ARG A 379 -19.25 7.14 -16.77
C ARG A 379 -18.86 8.07 -15.61
N ALA A 380 -17.86 8.93 -15.81
CA ALA A 380 -17.47 9.92 -14.82
C ALA A 380 -18.63 10.86 -14.45
N ASN A 381 -19.38 11.33 -15.45
CA ASN A 381 -20.59 12.14 -15.24
C ASN A 381 -21.67 11.36 -14.47
N LEU A 382 -21.86 10.08 -14.75
CA LEU A 382 -22.81 9.24 -14.03
C LEU A 382 -22.44 9.15 -12.54
N SER A 383 -21.18 8.82 -12.22
CA SER A 383 -20.69 8.79 -10.83
C SER A 383 -20.82 10.16 -10.15
N LEU A 384 -20.53 11.26 -10.86
CA LEU A 384 -20.70 12.60 -10.31
C LEU A 384 -22.18 12.93 -10.02
N ALA A 385 -23.11 12.48 -10.85
CA ALA A 385 -24.54 12.77 -10.70
C ALA A 385 -25.21 11.99 -9.55
N LEU A 386 -24.68 10.83 -9.19
CA LEU A 386 -25.20 10.01 -8.09
C LEU A 386 -24.88 10.63 -6.74
N ALA A 387 -25.90 10.96 -5.94
CA ALA A 387 -25.73 11.63 -4.65
C ALA A 387 -24.95 10.81 -3.62
N ASN A 388 -24.99 9.48 -3.73
CA ASN A 388 -24.39 8.53 -2.80
C ASN A 388 -23.06 7.94 -3.29
N SER A 389 -22.45 8.47 -4.35
CA SER A 389 -21.11 8.05 -4.73
C SER A 389 -20.11 8.37 -3.62
N SER A 390 -19.34 7.36 -3.22
CA SER A 390 -18.26 7.50 -2.25
C SER A 390 -17.11 8.33 -2.83
N SER A 391 -16.32 8.97 -1.95
CA SER A 391 -15.13 9.72 -2.35
C SER A 391 -14.14 8.85 -3.14
N PHE A 392 -13.97 7.59 -2.72
CA PHE A 392 -13.14 6.59 -3.41
C PHE A 392 -13.59 6.33 -4.86
N LEU A 393 -14.90 6.22 -5.10
CA LEU A 393 -15.42 6.04 -6.47
C LEU A 393 -15.13 7.25 -7.34
N LEU A 394 -15.27 8.44 -6.77
CA LEU A 394 -15.02 9.69 -7.49
C LEU A 394 -13.52 9.86 -7.79
N ASP A 395 -12.64 9.54 -6.85
CA ASP A 395 -11.18 9.47 -7.05
C ASP A 395 -10.80 8.46 -8.14
N TYR A 396 -11.45 7.30 -8.13
CA TYR A 396 -11.23 6.30 -9.16
C TYR A 396 -11.63 6.79 -10.55
N GLN A 397 -12.76 7.49 -10.69
CA GLN A 397 -13.13 8.08 -11.98
C GLN A 397 -12.16 9.18 -12.43
N VAL A 398 -11.60 9.98 -11.51
CA VAL A 398 -10.52 10.93 -11.84
C VAL A 398 -9.32 10.18 -12.41
N TYR A 399 -8.88 9.11 -11.74
CA TYR A 399 -7.75 8.30 -12.16
C TYR A 399 -7.98 7.63 -13.53
N LEU A 400 -9.19 7.13 -13.80
CA LEU A 400 -9.52 6.55 -15.10
C LEU A 400 -9.56 7.58 -16.23
N LEU A 401 -10.03 8.80 -15.97
CA LEU A 401 -9.91 9.89 -16.95
C LEU A 401 -8.45 10.21 -17.24
N TYR A 402 -7.61 10.27 -16.20
CA TYR A 402 -6.16 10.44 -16.36
C TYR A 402 -5.56 9.34 -17.24
N LEU A 403 -5.80 8.06 -16.94
CA LEU A 403 -5.27 6.97 -17.76
C LEU A 403 -5.82 6.97 -19.19
N THR A 404 -7.09 7.37 -19.37
CA THR A 404 -7.69 7.44 -20.72
C THR A 404 -7.07 8.55 -21.55
N LEU A 405 -6.66 9.67 -20.94
CA LEU A 405 -6.00 10.78 -21.62
C LEU A 405 -4.49 10.54 -21.81
N ASN A 406 -3.77 10.19 -20.74
CA ASN A 406 -2.32 10.05 -20.71
C ASN A 406 -1.80 8.67 -21.17
N GLY A 407 -2.61 7.63 -20.99
CA GLY A 407 -2.20 6.22 -21.17
C GLY A 407 -1.56 5.60 -19.93
N SER A 408 -1.52 4.27 -19.88
CA SER A 408 -1.04 3.50 -18.72
C SER A 408 0.42 3.09 -18.75
N SER A 409 1.12 3.25 -19.87
CA SER A 409 2.50 2.72 -20.03
C SER A 409 3.55 3.43 -19.17
N ASN A 410 3.30 4.69 -18.84
CA ASN A 410 4.23 5.53 -18.07
C ASN A 410 3.89 5.52 -16.57
N ASP A 411 2.73 4.96 -16.21
CA ASP A 411 2.30 4.76 -14.84
C ASP A 411 2.63 3.32 -14.46
N ILE A 412 3.69 3.16 -13.66
CA ILE A 412 4.23 1.84 -13.30
C ILE A 412 3.16 1.01 -12.57
N GLY A 413 2.44 1.64 -11.64
CA GLY A 413 1.35 1.02 -10.90
C GLY A 413 0.23 0.51 -11.82
N ALA A 414 -0.23 1.35 -12.75
CA ALA A 414 -1.23 0.99 -13.75
C ALA A 414 -0.76 -0.18 -14.63
N ALA A 415 0.47 -0.13 -15.12
CA ALA A 415 1.04 -1.17 -15.97
C ALA A 415 1.11 -2.52 -15.25
N PHE A 416 1.57 -2.54 -14.00
CA PHE A 416 1.61 -3.75 -13.17
C PHE A 416 0.22 -4.28 -12.83
N ALA A 417 -0.76 -3.40 -12.61
CA ALA A 417 -2.15 -3.79 -12.37
C ALA A 417 -2.87 -4.30 -13.65
N GLY A 418 -2.22 -4.18 -14.81
CA GLY A 418 -2.72 -4.68 -16.09
C GLY A 418 -3.59 -3.69 -16.87
N PHE A 419 -3.50 -2.39 -16.57
CA PHE A 419 -4.18 -1.35 -17.35
C PHE A 419 -3.54 -1.22 -18.73
N THR A 420 -4.36 -1.08 -19.77
CA THR A 420 -3.90 -1.11 -21.19
C THR A 420 -4.38 0.08 -22.01
N TYR A 421 -4.42 1.27 -21.40
CA TYR A 421 -4.78 2.50 -22.08
C TYR A 421 -3.60 3.03 -22.90
N THR A 422 -3.81 3.32 -24.19
CA THR A 422 -2.77 4.00 -24.98
C THR A 422 -2.65 5.47 -24.60
N GLY A 423 -3.76 6.13 -24.29
CA GLY A 423 -3.84 7.57 -24.02
C GLY A 423 -4.36 8.35 -25.22
N PHE A 424 -5.43 9.11 -25.04
CA PHE A 424 -6.03 9.96 -26.06
C PHE A 424 -5.03 10.98 -26.61
N GLU A 425 -4.29 11.68 -25.75
CA GLU A 425 -3.34 12.73 -26.14
C GLU A 425 -2.15 12.18 -26.96
N LYS A 426 -1.86 10.88 -26.83
CA LYS A 426 -0.82 10.21 -27.62
C LYS A 426 -1.29 9.78 -29.01
N GLU A 427 -2.60 9.70 -29.20
CA GLU A 427 -3.23 9.29 -30.46
C GLU A 427 -3.65 10.48 -31.33
N GLU A 428 -3.59 11.69 -30.79
CA GLU A 428 -3.83 12.93 -31.54
C GLU A 428 -2.76 13.15 -32.62
N GLN A 429 -3.23 13.50 -33.82
CA GLN A 429 -2.38 13.75 -34.97
C GLN A 429 -2.87 14.98 -35.72
N LEU A 430 -1.96 15.71 -36.36
CA LEU A 430 -2.35 16.77 -37.30
C LEU A 430 -2.86 16.18 -38.62
N GLY A 431 -3.82 16.85 -39.22
CA GLY A 431 -4.34 16.51 -40.54
C GLY A 431 -3.30 16.61 -41.66
N THR A 432 -3.63 16.08 -42.84
CA THR A 432 -2.75 16.11 -44.02
C THR A 432 -3.43 16.63 -45.29
N ALA A 433 -4.68 17.09 -45.17
CA ALA A 433 -5.46 17.61 -46.30
C ALA A 433 -4.90 18.92 -46.89
#